data_AF-A0A814J732-F1
#
_entry.id   AF-A0A814J732-F1
#
_cell.length_a   1.000
_cell.length_b   1.000
_cell.length_c   1.000
_cell.angle_alpha   90.00
_cell.angle_beta   90.00
_cell.angle_gamma   90.00
#
_symmetry.space_group_name_H-M   'P 1'
#
loop_
_entity.id
_entity.type
_entity.pdbx_description
1 polymer ?
#
loop_
_entity_poly.entity_id
_entity_poly.type
_entity_poly.pdbx_seq_one_letter_code
_entity_poly.pdbx_strand_id
1 'polypeptide(L)'
;MVMYIEKWFAELPRITTGFFFIYLTTGIIAAFWPSYAIEYYLVHHHKSFSVRLMSFLYFGECLSVGYWYEFILFLIYSKSLEEEYSYHYRRAYYFFCLLLGVVIILLLTMLKPLETYLLSESFVFYIVFLYNNSKNPNGTTVFLPVLWIDNKYMIIVLIFINALFRPFLWAEYLIGIVAGFLFMKLERKPFIRDSFGRI
;
A
#
# COMPACT_ATOMS: atom_id res chain seq x y z
N MET A 1 21.52 15.29 8.22
CA MET A 1 20.63 14.14 7.97
C MET A 1 19.37 14.21 8.84
N VAL A 2 19.47 14.43 10.15
CA VAL A 2 18.31 14.55 11.07
C VAL A 2 17.31 15.66 10.64
N MET A 3 17.78 16.86 10.29
CA MET A 3 16.92 17.94 9.76
C MET A 3 16.13 17.57 8.49
N TYR A 4 16.67 16.69 7.62
CA TYR A 4 15.96 16.29 6.40
C TYR A 4 14.82 15.32 6.70
N ILE A 5 15.01 14.45 7.70
CA ILE A 5 14.01 13.49 8.15
C ILE A 5 12.88 14.23 8.86
N GLU A 6 13.20 15.12 9.80
CA GLU A 6 12.22 15.94 10.52
C GLU A 6 11.38 16.78 9.55
N LYS A 7 12.03 17.42 8.58
CA LYS A 7 11.35 18.18 7.54
C LYS A 7 10.42 17.29 6.70
N TRP A 8 10.89 16.11 6.30
CA TRP A 8 10.08 15.19 5.52
C TRP A 8 8.84 14.70 6.27
N PHE A 9 8.96 14.42 7.57
CA PHE A 9 7.85 14.06 8.46
C PHE A 9 6.88 15.23 8.68
N ALA A 10 7.39 16.45 8.86
CA ALA A 10 6.57 17.65 9.01
C ALA A 10 5.75 17.96 7.74
N GLU A 11 6.25 17.53 6.58
CA GLU A 11 5.58 17.67 5.28
C GLU A 11 4.60 16.52 4.98
N LEU A 12 4.36 15.57 5.90
CA LEU A 12 3.43 14.48 5.63
C LEU A 12 1.97 14.99 5.55
N PRO A 13 1.25 14.64 4.47
CA PRO A 13 -0.17 14.93 4.33
C PRO A 13 -1.03 14.26 5.43
N ARG A 14 -2.19 14.85 5.73
CA ARG A 14 -2.98 14.48 6.92
C ARG A 14 -3.46 13.02 6.92
N ILE A 15 -3.92 12.49 5.79
CA ILE A 15 -4.43 11.12 5.73
C ILE A 15 -3.26 10.14 5.88
N THR A 16 -2.16 10.39 5.17
CA THR A 16 -0.91 9.62 5.27
C THR A 16 -0.36 9.62 6.70
N THR A 17 -0.39 10.76 7.39
CA THR A 17 -0.01 10.86 8.81
C THR A 17 -0.91 10.03 9.72
N GLY A 18 -2.23 10.00 9.46
CA GLY A 18 -3.15 9.13 10.19
C GLY A 18 -2.77 7.64 10.04
N PHE A 19 -2.52 7.20 8.80
CA PHE A 19 -2.06 5.84 8.55
C PHE A 19 -0.69 5.55 9.16
N PHE A 20 0.25 6.49 9.11
CA PHE A 20 1.56 6.38 9.76
C PHE A 20 1.41 5.99 11.24
N PHE A 21 0.60 6.73 12.00
CA PHE A 21 0.40 6.43 13.41
C PHE A 21 -0.32 5.10 13.64
N ILE A 22 -1.30 4.75 12.80
CA ILE A 22 -1.99 3.47 12.89
C ILE A 22 -1.00 2.31 12.70
N TYR A 23 -0.23 2.31 11.61
CA TYR A 23 0.74 1.25 11.31
C TYR A 23 1.89 1.16 12.31
N LEU A 24 2.34 2.31 12.82
CA LEU A 24 3.35 2.34 13.89
C LEU A 24 2.78 1.74 15.18
N THR A 25 1.55 2.10 15.54
CA THR A 25 0.88 1.58 16.74
C THR A 25 0.60 0.08 16.61
N THR A 26 0.13 -0.39 15.45
CA THR A 26 -0.10 -1.83 15.24
C THR A 26 1.20 -2.61 15.24
N GLY A 27 2.28 -2.07 14.67
CA GLY A 27 3.63 -2.65 14.78
C GLY A 27 4.09 -2.76 16.23
N ILE A 28 3.98 -1.68 17.00
CA ILE A 28 4.35 -1.67 18.43
C ILE A 28 3.53 -2.69 19.22
N ILE A 29 2.21 -2.74 19.02
CA ILE A 29 1.33 -3.72 19.66
C ILE A 29 1.76 -5.15 19.28
N ALA A 30 2.05 -5.39 18.00
CA ALA A 30 2.51 -6.67 17.52
C ALA A 30 3.87 -7.08 18.11
N ALA A 31 4.74 -6.12 18.47
CA ALA A 31 6.03 -6.40 19.10
C ALA A 31 5.90 -6.95 20.53
N PHE A 32 4.77 -6.71 21.21
CA PHE A 32 4.49 -7.27 22.54
C PHE A 32 3.98 -8.72 22.49
N TRP A 33 3.70 -9.24 21.29
CA TRP A 33 3.23 -10.60 21.08
C TRP A 33 4.23 -11.41 20.26
N PRO A 34 4.32 -12.73 20.45
CA PRO A 34 5.13 -13.56 19.59
C PRO A 34 4.59 -13.48 18.16
N SER A 35 5.44 -13.09 17.21
CA SER A 35 5.09 -12.90 15.80
C SER A 35 4.43 -14.12 15.17
N TYR A 36 4.97 -15.31 15.45
CA TYR A 36 4.41 -16.58 15.00
C TYR A 36 2.97 -16.80 15.46
N ALA A 37 2.57 -16.26 16.63
CA ALA A 37 1.21 -16.40 17.14
C ALA A 37 0.22 -15.51 16.37
N ILE A 38 0.65 -14.31 16.00
CA ILE A 38 -0.14 -13.38 15.18
C ILE A 38 -0.31 -13.94 13.78
N GLU A 39 0.79 -14.38 13.15
CA GLU A 39 0.75 -15.00 11.82
C GLU A 39 -0.11 -16.27 11.82
N TYR A 40 0.07 -17.13 12.82
CA TYR A 40 -0.77 -18.31 12.97
C TYR A 40 -2.25 -17.94 13.09
N TYR A 41 -2.59 -16.91 13.88
CA TYR A 41 -3.97 -16.44 14.02
C TYR A 41 -4.53 -15.88 12.71
N LEU A 42 -3.75 -15.08 11.97
CA LEU A 42 -4.14 -14.56 10.66
C LEU A 42 -4.38 -15.70 9.66
N VAL A 43 -3.51 -16.70 9.61
CA VAL A 43 -3.63 -17.86 8.72
C VAL A 43 -4.84 -18.72 9.10
N HIS A 44 -5.08 -19.00 10.37
CA HIS A 44 -6.17 -19.91 10.77
C HIS A 44 -7.54 -19.25 10.74
N HIS A 45 -7.61 -17.93 10.92
CA HIS A 45 -8.84 -17.16 10.92
C HIS A 45 -9.01 -16.27 9.69
N HIS A 46 -8.25 -16.49 8.61
CA HIS A 46 -8.31 -15.69 7.36
C HIS A 46 -9.70 -15.63 6.73
N LYS A 47 -10.63 -16.54 7.07
CA LYS A 47 -12.02 -16.50 6.58
C LYS A 47 -12.87 -15.46 7.31
N SER A 48 -12.51 -15.09 8.54
CA SER A 48 -13.20 -14.06 9.30
C SER A 48 -13.01 -12.68 8.65
N PHE A 49 -14.10 -11.94 8.47
CA PHE A 49 -14.06 -10.61 7.87
C PHE A 49 -13.20 -9.64 8.69
N SER A 50 -13.36 -9.66 10.02
CA SER A 50 -12.59 -8.79 10.92
C SER A 50 -11.09 -9.09 10.86
N VAL A 51 -10.71 -10.37 10.73
CA VAL A 51 -9.30 -10.79 10.65
C VAL A 51 -8.69 -10.35 9.32
N ARG A 52 -9.42 -10.47 8.21
CA ARG A 52 -8.98 -9.92 6.91
C ARG A 52 -8.80 -8.42 6.96
N LEU A 53 -9.72 -7.70 7.59
CA LEU A 53 -9.60 -6.25 7.72
C LEU A 53 -8.37 -5.87 8.55
N MET A 54 -8.09 -6.59 9.64
CA MET A 54 -6.88 -6.38 10.45
C MET A 54 -5.59 -6.75 9.71
N SER A 55 -5.63 -7.71 8.78
CA SER A 55 -4.45 -8.09 7.99
C SER A 55 -3.92 -6.97 7.09
N PHE A 56 -4.74 -5.97 6.74
CA PHE A 56 -4.26 -4.76 6.05
C PHE A 56 -3.33 -3.92 6.92
N LEU A 57 -3.46 -4.00 8.25
CA LEU A 57 -2.72 -3.19 9.21
C LEU A 57 -1.47 -3.88 9.76
N TYR A 58 -1.20 -5.11 9.32
CA TYR A 58 -0.11 -5.94 9.81
C TYR A 58 0.96 -6.14 8.72
N PHE A 59 2.12 -5.51 8.90
CA PHE A 59 3.29 -5.67 8.02
C PHE A 59 4.29 -6.68 8.61
N GLY A 60 3.87 -7.72 9.32
CA GLY A 60 4.80 -8.67 9.94
C GLY A 60 5.50 -8.12 11.19
N GLU A 61 6.67 -8.68 11.50
CA GLU A 61 7.44 -8.36 12.70
C GLU A 61 7.95 -6.91 12.70
N CYS A 62 7.56 -6.11 13.70
CA CYS A 62 7.83 -4.66 13.82
C CYS A 62 9.33 -4.25 13.78
N LEU A 63 10.25 -5.20 13.95
CA LEU A 63 11.70 -4.98 13.91
C LEU A 63 12.38 -5.66 12.72
N SER A 64 11.62 -6.32 11.85
CA SER A 64 12.15 -6.93 10.63
C SER A 64 12.46 -5.87 9.58
N VAL A 65 13.47 -6.15 8.74
CA VAL A 65 13.79 -5.32 7.58
C VAL A 65 12.59 -5.25 6.62
N GLY A 66 11.85 -6.35 6.46
CA GLY A 66 10.64 -6.40 5.63
C GLY A 66 9.53 -5.45 6.09
N TYR A 67 9.28 -5.36 7.39
CA TYR A 67 8.31 -4.41 7.96
C TYR A 67 8.67 -2.97 7.58
N TRP A 68 9.93 -2.57 7.85
CA TRP A 68 10.36 -1.20 7.58
C TRP A 68 10.39 -0.89 6.09
N TYR A 69 10.75 -1.86 5.25
CA TYR A 69 10.70 -1.73 3.80
C TYR A 69 9.29 -1.43 3.30
N GLU A 70 8.30 -2.25 3.67
CA GLU A 70 6.89 -2.04 3.28
C GLU A 70 6.30 -0.76 3.85
N PHE A 71 6.62 -0.44 5.10
CA PHE A 71 6.19 0.78 5.75
C PHE A 71 6.73 2.02 5.04
N ILE A 72 8.02 2.03 4.68
CA ILE A 72 8.64 3.13 3.93
C ILE A 72 8.02 3.26 2.54
N LEU A 73 7.80 2.15 1.82
CA LEU A 73 7.12 2.18 0.53
C LEU A 73 5.72 2.75 0.66
N PHE A 74 4.94 2.26 1.61
CA PHE A 74 3.61 2.79 1.89
C PHE A 74 3.67 4.30 2.07
N LEU A 75 4.54 4.81 2.94
CA LEU A 75 4.61 6.24 3.24
C LEU A 75 5.04 7.09 2.04
N ILE A 76 6.06 6.67 1.30
CA ILE A 76 6.56 7.41 0.13
C ILE A 76 5.46 7.52 -0.91
N TYR A 77 4.87 6.40 -1.33
CA TYR A 77 3.86 6.40 -2.39
C TYR A 77 2.52 6.97 -1.91
N SER A 78 2.15 6.78 -0.65
CA SER A 78 0.96 7.41 -0.04
C SER A 78 1.10 8.93 -0.01
N LYS A 79 2.25 9.46 0.44
CA LYS A 79 2.54 10.90 0.45
C LYS A 79 2.42 11.46 -0.97
N SER A 80 3.10 10.85 -1.94
CA SER A 80 3.10 11.33 -3.32
C SER A 80 1.71 11.31 -3.95
N LEU A 81 0.90 10.26 -3.72
CA LEU A 81 -0.48 10.21 -4.19
C LEU A 81 -1.36 11.26 -3.51
N GLU A 82 -1.29 11.39 -2.18
CA GLU A 82 -2.12 12.36 -1.46
C GLU A 82 -1.77 13.81 -1.83
N GLU A 83 -0.50 14.13 -2.06
CA GLU A 83 -0.05 15.44 -2.54
C GLU A 83 -0.61 15.75 -3.93
N GLU A 84 -0.54 14.78 -4.84
CA GLU A 84 -1.06 14.93 -6.19
C GLU A 84 -2.58 15.08 -6.22
N TYR A 85 -3.31 14.27 -5.46
CA TYR A 85 -4.76 14.43 -5.29
C TYR A 85 -5.13 15.71 -4.52
N SER A 86 -4.28 16.16 -3.59
CA SER A 86 -4.46 17.43 -2.88
C SER A 86 -4.29 18.64 -3.78
N TYR A 87 -3.37 18.59 -4.74
CA TYR A 87 -3.13 19.68 -5.69
C TYR A 87 -4.39 20.01 -6.52
N HIS A 88 -5.28 19.04 -6.69
CA HIS A 88 -6.57 19.20 -7.36
C HIS A 88 -7.76 19.41 -6.41
N TYR A 89 -7.54 19.81 -5.15
CA TYR A 89 -8.58 19.95 -4.10
C TYR A 89 -9.36 18.65 -3.80
N ARG A 90 -8.79 17.49 -4.13
CA ARG A 90 -9.44 16.17 -4.06
C ARG A 90 -8.88 15.29 -2.94
N ARG A 91 -8.63 15.86 -1.75
CA ARG A 91 -8.17 15.05 -0.59
C ARG A 91 -9.13 13.92 -0.23
N ALA A 92 -10.44 14.18 -0.31
CA ALA A 92 -11.46 13.15 -0.09
C ALA A 92 -11.38 12.02 -1.14
N TYR A 93 -10.92 12.33 -2.35
CA TYR A 93 -10.73 11.33 -3.40
C TYR A 93 -9.57 10.39 -3.08
N TYR A 94 -8.50 10.89 -2.43
CA TYR A 94 -7.43 10.01 -1.97
C TYR A 94 -7.94 9.00 -0.93
N PHE A 95 -8.70 9.45 0.07
CA PHE A 95 -9.32 8.54 1.03
C PHE A 95 -10.26 7.53 0.36
N PHE A 96 -11.07 7.98 -0.61
CA PHE A 96 -11.92 7.11 -1.41
C PHE A 96 -11.10 6.07 -2.22
N CYS A 97 -9.96 6.47 -2.77
CA CYS A 97 -9.05 5.58 -3.50
C CYS A 97 -8.49 4.47 -2.61
N LEU A 98 -8.13 4.80 -1.37
CA LEU A 98 -7.69 3.81 -0.38
C LEU A 98 -8.83 2.85 -0.01
N LEU A 99 -10.02 3.38 0.29
CA LEU A 99 -11.18 2.56 0.64
C LEU A 99 -11.60 1.64 -0.51
N LEU A 100 -11.65 2.16 -1.74
CA LEU A 100 -11.98 1.35 -2.92
C LEU A 100 -10.91 0.29 -3.17
N GLY A 101 -9.63 0.61 -2.94
CA GLY A 101 -8.53 -0.36 -3.00
C GLY A 101 -8.73 -1.51 -2.03
N VAL A 102 -9.02 -1.23 -0.76
CA VAL A 102 -9.33 -2.25 0.26
C VAL A 102 -10.51 -3.12 -0.17
N VAL A 103 -11.59 -2.52 -0.69
CA VAL A 103 -12.78 -3.25 -1.16
C VAL A 103 -12.43 -4.17 -2.34
N ILE A 104 -11.69 -3.68 -3.34
CA ILE A 104 -11.29 -4.48 -4.51
C ILE A 104 -10.40 -5.64 -4.08
N ILE A 105 -9.41 -5.40 -3.21
CA ILE A 105 -8.53 -6.44 -2.67
C ILE A 105 -9.35 -7.49 -1.91
N LEU A 106 -10.26 -7.07 -1.03
CA LEU A 106 -11.14 -8.00 -0.30
C LEU A 106 -11.98 -8.86 -1.26
N LEU A 107 -12.55 -8.26 -2.31
CA LEU A 107 -13.32 -9.01 -3.31
C LEU A 107 -12.43 -10.00 -4.07
N LEU A 108 -11.23 -9.61 -4.48
CA LEU A 108 -10.28 -10.49 -5.17
C LEU A 108 -9.86 -11.67 -4.29
N THR A 109 -9.63 -11.43 -3.00
CA THR A 109 -9.22 -12.48 -2.03
C THR A 109 -10.37 -13.41 -1.64
N MET A 110 -11.63 -13.01 -1.88
CA MET A 110 -12.80 -13.88 -1.74
C MET A 110 -12.97 -14.84 -2.92
N LEU A 111 -12.33 -14.57 -4.05
CA LEU A 111 -12.32 -15.49 -5.17
C LEU A 111 -11.42 -16.68 -4.80
N LYS A 112 -11.96 -17.90 -4.96
CA LYS A 112 -11.35 -19.16 -4.52
C LYS A 112 -9.91 -19.50 -5.00
N PRO A 113 -9.32 -18.95 -6.08
CA PRO A 113 -8.00 -19.45 -6.50
C PRO A 113 -6.81 -18.94 -5.66
N LEU A 114 -6.98 -17.95 -4.78
CA LEU A 114 -5.85 -17.32 -4.05
C LEU A 114 -6.21 -17.10 -2.58
N GLU A 115 -6.01 -18.11 -1.72
CA GLU A 115 -6.08 -17.92 -0.26
C GLU A 115 -4.84 -17.14 0.20
N THR A 116 -4.96 -15.82 0.33
CA THR A 116 -3.92 -14.93 0.88
C THR A 116 -4.29 -14.43 2.26
N TYR A 117 -3.30 -14.34 3.14
CA TYR A 117 -3.51 -13.99 4.55
C TYR A 117 -2.85 -12.66 4.95
N LEU A 118 -1.91 -12.13 4.15
CA LEU A 118 -1.27 -10.84 4.38
C LEU A 118 -1.72 -9.82 3.33
N LEU A 119 -2.79 -9.06 3.64
CA LEU A 119 -3.35 -8.08 2.68
C LEU A 119 -2.61 -6.74 2.68
N SER A 120 -1.77 -6.49 3.67
CA SER A 120 -0.93 -5.30 3.77
C SER A 120 0.04 -5.18 2.58
N GLU A 121 0.70 -6.27 2.19
CA GLU A 121 1.56 -6.33 0.98
C GLU A 121 0.76 -6.02 -0.28
N SER A 122 -0.40 -6.66 -0.45
CA SER A 122 -1.31 -6.40 -1.57
C SER A 122 -1.69 -4.91 -1.65
N PHE A 123 -1.93 -4.28 -0.50
CA PHE A 123 -2.31 -2.88 -0.41
C PHE A 123 -1.16 -1.93 -0.73
N VAL A 124 0.06 -2.22 -0.27
CA VAL A 124 1.24 -1.44 -0.64
C VAL A 124 1.49 -1.50 -2.14
N PHE A 125 1.45 -2.69 -2.73
CA PHE A 125 1.66 -2.83 -4.18
C PHE A 125 0.53 -2.23 -5.02
N TYR A 126 -0.70 -2.18 -4.50
CA TYR A 126 -1.78 -1.40 -5.08
C TYR A 126 -1.43 0.10 -5.17
N ILE A 127 -0.96 0.70 -4.07
CA ILE A 127 -0.58 2.13 -4.01
C ILE A 127 0.62 2.41 -4.92
N VAL A 128 1.66 1.58 -4.86
CA VAL A 128 2.83 1.63 -5.74
C VAL A 128 2.40 1.57 -7.20
N PHE A 129 1.47 0.67 -7.54
CA PHE A 129 0.99 0.50 -8.90
C PHE A 129 0.25 1.74 -9.39
N LEU A 130 -0.64 2.30 -8.57
CA LEU A 130 -1.40 3.50 -8.90
C LEU A 130 -0.49 4.69 -9.18
N TYR A 131 0.47 4.96 -8.29
CA TYR A 131 1.38 6.08 -8.48
C TYR A 131 2.20 5.93 -9.76
N ASN A 132 2.86 4.78 -9.92
CA ASN A 132 3.78 4.57 -11.04
C ASN A 132 3.08 4.48 -12.40
N ASN A 133 1.88 3.90 -12.49
CA ASN A 133 1.22 3.69 -13.79
C ASN A 133 0.08 4.68 -14.08
N SER A 134 -0.64 5.16 -13.07
CA SER A 134 -1.77 6.06 -13.32
C SER A 134 -1.34 7.51 -13.38
N LYS A 135 -0.37 7.89 -12.56
CA LYS A 135 -0.08 9.30 -12.29
C LYS A 135 1.25 9.75 -12.84
N ASN A 136 2.27 8.90 -12.73
CA ASN A 136 3.60 9.20 -13.25
C ASN A 136 4.16 8.12 -14.20
N PRO A 137 3.44 7.70 -15.27
CA PRO A 137 3.85 6.58 -16.13
C PRO A 137 5.17 6.79 -16.88
N ASN A 138 5.50 8.04 -17.20
CA ASN A 138 6.74 8.41 -17.91
C ASN A 138 7.79 9.05 -17.00
N GLY A 139 7.55 9.05 -15.68
CA GLY A 139 8.48 9.59 -14.71
C GLY A 139 9.59 8.62 -14.35
N THR A 140 10.60 9.18 -13.70
CA THR A 140 11.63 8.44 -12.98
C THR A 140 11.43 8.65 -11.49
N THR A 141 11.41 7.57 -10.72
CA THR A 141 11.36 7.64 -9.26
C THR A 141 12.70 7.20 -8.70
N VAL A 142 13.17 7.91 -7.67
CA VAL A 142 14.43 7.64 -7.00
C VAL A 142 14.24 6.43 -6.10
N PHE A 143 14.81 5.29 -6.49
CA PHE A 143 14.64 4.00 -5.82
C PHE A 143 15.55 3.84 -4.58
N LEU A 144 16.62 4.62 -4.56
CA LEU A 144 17.57 4.93 -3.49
C LEU A 144 18.24 6.23 -3.93
N PRO A 145 18.85 7.05 -3.07
CA PRO A 145 19.49 8.32 -3.48
C PRO A 145 20.57 8.20 -4.59
N VAL A 146 20.86 6.99 -5.07
CA VAL A 146 21.84 6.67 -6.11
C VAL A 146 21.22 6.06 -7.38
N LEU A 147 20.00 5.51 -7.33
CA LEU A 147 19.39 4.76 -8.44
C LEU A 147 18.11 5.42 -8.95
N TRP A 148 18.15 5.86 -10.20
CA TRP A 148 17.00 6.37 -10.93
C TRP A 148 16.40 5.23 -11.75
N ILE A 149 15.13 4.92 -11.51
CA ILE A 149 14.43 3.83 -12.20
C ILE A 149 13.20 4.41 -12.86
N ASP A 150 13.00 4.05 -14.14
CA ASP A 150 11.77 4.39 -14.85
C ASP A 150 10.57 3.74 -14.16
N ASN A 151 9.49 4.50 -13.98
CA ASN A 151 8.31 4.05 -13.25
C ASN A 151 7.65 2.80 -13.84
N LYS A 152 7.77 2.60 -15.16
CA LYS A 152 7.34 1.37 -15.85
C LYS A 152 7.99 0.09 -15.31
N TYR A 153 9.22 0.16 -14.78
CA TYR A 153 9.95 -0.99 -14.25
C TYR A 153 9.90 -1.05 -12.72
N MET A 154 9.49 0.03 -12.05
CA MET A 154 9.56 0.19 -10.61
C MET A 154 8.87 -0.94 -9.84
N ILE A 155 7.70 -1.39 -10.30
CA ILE A 155 6.94 -2.46 -9.65
C ILE A 155 7.72 -3.77 -9.67
N ILE A 156 8.31 -4.12 -10.81
CA ILE A 156 9.07 -5.35 -10.97
C ILE A 156 10.30 -5.31 -10.06
N VAL A 157 11.00 -4.18 -10.02
CA VAL A 157 12.16 -3.97 -9.14
C VAL A 157 11.78 -4.12 -7.67
N LEU A 158 10.66 -3.50 -7.26
CA LEU A 158 10.16 -3.58 -5.88
C LEU A 158 9.77 -4.99 -5.45
N ILE A 159 9.17 -5.76 -6.36
CA ILE A 159 8.85 -7.18 -6.14
C ILE A 159 10.13 -8.00 -5.95
N PHE A 160 11.12 -7.83 -6.85
CA PHE A 160 12.41 -8.53 -6.74
C PHE A 160 13.17 -8.20 -5.45
N ILE A 161 13.00 -6.98 -4.93
CA ILE A 161 13.67 -6.59 -3.69
C ILE A 161 12.89 -7.06 -2.47
N ASN A 162 11.56 -7.07 -2.50
CA ASN A 162 10.78 -7.67 -1.42
C ASN A 162 11.11 -9.18 -1.27
N ALA A 163 11.33 -9.87 -2.40
CA ALA A 163 11.78 -11.26 -2.45
C ALA A 163 13.06 -11.56 -1.63
N LEU A 164 13.91 -10.56 -1.41
CA LEU A 164 15.15 -10.71 -0.65
C LEU A 164 14.89 -10.73 0.86
N PHE A 165 13.78 -10.15 1.30
CA PHE A 165 13.45 -9.98 2.71
C PHE A 165 12.38 -10.94 3.20
N ARG A 166 11.55 -11.47 2.30
CA ARG A 166 10.42 -12.34 2.63
C ARG A 166 10.24 -13.51 1.67
N PRO A 167 9.63 -14.61 2.12
CA PRO A 167 9.21 -15.67 1.22
C PRO A 167 8.31 -15.10 0.13
N PHE A 168 8.62 -15.47 -1.11
CA PHE A 168 7.98 -14.87 -2.28
C PHE A 168 6.52 -15.31 -2.40
N LEU A 169 5.58 -14.45 -1.99
CA LEU A 169 4.14 -14.69 -2.10
C LEU A 169 3.57 -14.01 -3.36
N TRP A 170 3.73 -14.67 -4.52
CA TRP A 170 3.22 -14.18 -5.82
C TRP A 170 1.77 -13.70 -5.77
N ALA A 171 0.94 -14.41 -5.00
CA ALA A 171 -0.47 -14.14 -4.87
C ALA A 171 -0.76 -12.71 -4.37
N GLU A 172 -0.03 -12.25 -3.35
CA GLU A 172 -0.29 -10.96 -2.70
C GLU A 172 0.13 -9.79 -3.60
N TYR A 173 1.29 -9.90 -4.26
CA TYR A 173 1.73 -8.91 -5.24
C TYR A 173 0.76 -8.82 -6.43
N LEU A 174 0.33 -9.96 -6.97
CA LEU A 174 -0.59 -10.00 -8.10
C LEU A 174 -1.96 -9.41 -7.74
N ILE A 175 -2.49 -9.71 -6.54
CA ILE A 175 -3.76 -9.13 -6.09
C ILE A 175 -3.66 -7.60 -6.02
N GLY A 176 -2.57 -7.05 -5.46
CA GLY A 176 -2.35 -5.61 -5.42
C GLY A 176 -2.30 -4.96 -6.81
N ILE A 177 -1.56 -5.57 -7.74
CA ILE A 177 -1.44 -5.10 -9.14
C ILE A 177 -2.77 -5.17 -9.88
N VAL A 178 -3.48 -6.29 -9.76
CA VAL A 178 -4.80 -6.48 -10.39
C VAL A 178 -5.81 -5.51 -9.79
N ALA A 179 -5.78 -5.29 -8.47
CA ALA A 179 -6.61 -4.29 -7.83
C ALA A 179 -6.35 -2.88 -8.39
N GLY A 180 -5.08 -2.53 -8.58
CA GLY A 180 -4.67 -1.25 -9.14
C GLY A 180 -5.16 -1.08 -10.59
N PHE A 181 -5.02 -2.13 -11.39
CA PHE A 181 -5.53 -2.15 -12.76
C PHE A 181 -7.05 -2.00 -12.82
N LEU A 182 -7.78 -2.72 -11.96
CA LEU A 182 -9.24 -2.61 -11.86
C LEU A 182 -9.67 -1.21 -11.42
N PHE A 183 -8.99 -0.63 -10.43
CA PHE A 183 -9.23 0.74 -9.99
C PHE A 183 -9.08 1.73 -11.15
N MET A 184 -7.97 1.68 -11.90
CA MET A 184 -7.76 2.58 -13.04
C MET A 184 -8.85 2.41 -14.11
N LYS A 185 -9.30 1.17 -14.35
CA LYS A 185 -10.39 0.91 -15.30
C LYS A 185 -11.73 1.47 -14.82
N LEU A 186 -11.97 1.44 -13.51
CA LEU A 186 -13.15 2.04 -12.88
C LEU A 186 -13.09 3.57 -12.90
N GLU A 187 -11.95 4.18 -12.56
CA GLU A 187 -11.74 5.63 -12.58
C GLU A 187 -12.00 6.25 -13.97
N ARG A 188 -11.68 5.51 -15.04
CA ARG A 188 -11.95 5.94 -16.43
C ARG A 188 -13.44 5.95 -16.80
N LYS A 189 -14.31 5.32 -16.01
CA LYS A 189 -15.76 5.32 -16.31
C LYS A 189 -16.38 6.69 -16.00
N PRO A 190 -17.28 7.19 -16.87
CA PRO A 190 -17.86 8.52 -16.74
C PRO A 190 -18.58 8.71 -15.41
N PHE A 191 -19.28 7.70 -14.90
CA PHE A 191 -19.99 7.77 -13.62
C PHE A 191 -19.09 8.15 -12.43
N ILE A 192 -17.91 7.54 -12.31
CA ILE A 192 -16.96 7.83 -11.22
C ILE A 192 -16.26 9.16 -11.49
N ARG A 193 -15.89 9.42 -12.75
CA ARG A 193 -15.28 10.68 -13.17
C ARG A 193 -16.19 11.88 -12.92
N ASP A 194 -17.49 11.76 -13.16
CA ASP A 194 -18.46 12.84 -13.00
C ASP A 194 -18.83 13.05 -11.53
N SER A 195 -18.91 11.98 -10.74
CA SER A 195 -19.18 12.03 -9.29
C SER A 195 -18.06 12.72 -8.50
N PHE A 196 -16.83 12.67 -9.01
CA PHE A 196 -15.65 13.31 -8.39
C PHE A 196 -15.01 14.38 -9.28
N GLY A 197 -15.69 14.77 -10.36
CA GLY A 197 -15.13 15.63 -11.41
C GLY A 197 -16.17 16.51 -12.07
N ARG A 198 -16.89 17.29 -11.26
CA ARG A 198 -17.31 18.66 -11.56
C ARG A 198 -17.48 19.44 -10.25
N ILE A 199 -16.37 19.84 -9.63
CA ILE A 199 -16.20 21.11 -8.91
C ILE A 199 -14.75 21.54 -9.13
#